data_AF-A0AAF0M3F7-F1
#
_entry.id   AF-A0AAF0M3F7-F1
#
_cell.length_a   1.000
_cell.length_b   1.000
_cell.length_c   1.000
_cell.angle_alpha   90.00
_cell.angle_beta   90.00
_cell.angle_gamma   90.00
#
_symmetry.space_group_name_H-M   'P 1'
#
loop_
_entity.id
_entity.type
_entity.pdbx_description
1 polymer ?
#
loop_
_entity_poly.entity_id
_entity_poly.type
_entity_poly.pdbx_seq_one_letter_code
_entity_poly.pdbx_strand_id
1 'polypeptide(L)' 'MQYVVVQVVLKEELLGTGSGNLTSVERVLNEHAAKGYRLHTITTTSSGSKGLGGGDRIQATMVFESLS' A
#
# COMPACT_ATOMS: atom_id res chain seq x y z
N MET A 1 -19.42 -13.57 2.93
CA MET A 1 -18.13 -12.99 2.54
C MET A 1 -17.87 -11.74 3.37
N GLN A 2 -16.72 -11.68 4.04
CA GLN A 2 -16.30 -10.52 4.83
C GLN A 2 -15.07 -9.90 4.16
N TYR A 3 -15.05 -8.56 4.07
CA TYR A 3 -13.97 -7.81 3.45
C TYR A 3 -13.26 -6.93 4.47
N VAL A 4 -11.94 -6.80 4.32
CA VAL A 4 -11.08 -5.91 5.10
C VAL A 4 -10.36 -4.97 4.13
N VAL A 5 -10.36 -3.67 4.43
CA VAL A 5 -9.71 -2.65 3.62
C VAL A 5 -8.52 -2.08 4.38
N VAL A 6 -7.36 -2.05 3.72
CA VAL A 6 -6.12 -1.53 4.29
C VAL A 6 -5.52 -0.50 3.35
N GLN A 7 -5.06 0.62 3.91
CA GLN A 7 -4.43 1.69 3.15
C GLN A 7 -2.97 1.86 3.58
N VAL A 8 -2.09 1.98 2.59
CA VAL A 8 -0.65 2.20 2.77
C VAL A 8 -0.26 3.42 1.96
N VAL A 9 0.41 4.38 2.60
CA VAL A 9 0.97 5.56 1.92
C VAL A 9 2.44 5.32 1.65
N LEU A 10 2.81 5.38 0.37
CA LEU A 10 4.15 5.32 -0.16
C LEU A 10 4.61 6.76 -0.40
N LYS A 11 5.64 7.20 0.30
CA LYS A 11 6.20 8.55 0.13
C LYS A 11 7.50 8.42 -0.62
N GLU A 12 7.71 9.19 -1.70
CA GLU A 12 9.03 9.23 -2.32
C GLU A 12 10.09 9.64 -1.28
N GLU A 13 11.04 8.74 -1.03
CA GLU A 13 12.21 9.03 -0.20
C GLU A 13 13.11 9.96 -1.01
N LEU A 14 13.02 11.26 -0.75
CA LEU A 14 13.71 12.32 -1.50
C LEU A 14 15.24 12.16 -1.52
N LEU A 15 15.84 11.37 -0.63
CA LEU A 15 17.29 11.16 -0.54
C LEU A 15 17.62 9.75 -0.04
N GLY A 16 17.80 8.82 -0.97
CA GLY A 16 18.31 7.48 -0.69
C GLY A 16 17.63 6.45 -1.58
N THR A 17 18.40 5.62 -2.28
CA THR A 17 17.97 4.56 -3.19
C THR A 17 17.23 3.39 -2.50
N GLY A 18 16.54 3.64 -1.40
CA GLY A 18 15.93 2.63 -0.55
C GLY A 18 14.48 2.34 -0.94
N SER A 19 14.24 1.13 -1.41
CA SER A 19 12.93 0.52 -1.70
C SER A 19 11.99 0.37 -0.49
N GLY A 20 12.12 1.19 0.57
CA GLY A 20 11.41 1.03 1.85
C GLY A 20 9.88 1.06 1.72
N ASN A 21 9.36 1.68 0.66
CA ASN A 21 7.92 1.70 0.34
C ASN A 21 7.41 0.34 -0.16
N LEU A 22 8.18 -0.41 -0.94
CA LEU A 22 7.74 -1.72 -1.43
C LEU A 22 7.68 -2.74 -0.27
N THR A 23 8.57 -2.60 0.71
CA THR A 23 8.60 -3.41 1.93
C THR A 23 7.32 -3.26 2.76
N SER A 24 6.70 -2.07 2.78
CA SER A 24 5.46 -1.87 3.55
C SER A 24 4.25 -2.54 2.91
N VAL A 25 4.14 -2.51 1.58
CA VAL A 25 3.09 -3.23 0.83
C VAL A 25 3.26 -4.74 1.01
N GLU A 26 4.49 -5.25 0.79
CA GLU A 26 4.80 -6.67 0.96
C GLU A 26 4.47 -7.17 2.39
N ARG A 27 4.83 -6.38 3.40
CA ARG A 27 4.51 -6.69 4.79
C ARG A 27 3.00 -6.81 5.02
N VAL A 28 2.20 -5.85 4.54
CA VAL A 28 0.73 -5.89 4.72
C VAL A 28 0.13 -7.10 4.02
N LEU A 29 0.59 -7.43 2.81
CA LEU A 29 0.16 -8.62 2.08
C LEU A 29 0.45 -9.91 2.87
N ASN A 30 1.69 -10.07 3.34
CA ASN A 30 2.10 -11.25 4.11
C ASN A 30 1.35 -11.37 5.44
N GLU A 31 1.13 -10.26 6.16
CA GLU A 31 0.37 -10.26 7.41
C GLU A 31 -1.09 -10.69 7.22
N HIS A 32 -1.75 -10.28 6.13
CA HIS A 32 -3.14 -10.67 5.85
C HIS A 32 -3.24 -12.09 5.30
N ALA A 33 -2.28 -12.51 4.47
CA ALA A 33 -2.17 -13.89 4.02
C ALA A 33 -1.99 -14.85 5.20
N ALA A 34 -1.14 -14.51 6.18
CA ALA A 34 -0.93 -15.31 7.39
C ALA A 34 -2.20 -15.41 8.26
N LYS A 35 -3.09 -14.42 8.19
CA LYS A 35 -4.41 -14.42 8.88
C LYS A 35 -5.49 -15.18 8.10
N GLY A 36 -5.18 -15.77 6.95
CA GLY A 36 -6.13 -16.51 6.12
C GLY A 36 -7.01 -15.63 5.24
N TYR A 37 -6.62 -14.38 4.98
CA TYR A 37 -7.29 -13.55 4.00
C TYR A 37 -6.62 -13.66 2.62
N ARG A 38 -7.42 -13.55 1.56
CA ARG A 38 -6.95 -13.46 0.18
C ARG A 38 -7.05 -12.03 -0.31
N LEU A 39 -6.02 -11.56 -1.02
CA LEU A 39 -6.11 -10.26 -1.70
C LEU A 39 -7.17 -10.35 -2.81
N HIS A 40 -8.21 -9.53 -2.69
CA HIS A 40 -9.28 -9.44 -3.68
C HIS A 40 -8.94 -8.39 -4.75
N THR A 41 -8.49 -7.22 -4.32
CA THR A 41 -8.06 -6.17 -5.24
C THR A 41 -7.07 -5.22 -4.60
N ILE A 42 -6.28 -4.55 -5.43
CA ILE A 42 -5.41 -3.44 -5.03
C ILE A 42 -5.62 -2.28 -6.00
N THR A 43 -5.78 -1.07 -5.46
CA THR A 43 -5.84 0.16 -6.24
C THR A 43 -4.78 1.12 -5.74
N THR A 44 -4.13 1.81 -6.66
CA THR A 44 -3.13 2.82 -6.35
C THR A 44 -3.62 4.18 -6.84
N THR A 45 -3.50 5.20 -5.99
CA THR A 45 -3.77 6.59 -6.35
C THR A 45 -2.51 7.39 -6.12
N SER A 46 -2.00 8.05 -7.15
CA SER A 46 -0.91 9.01 -7.01
C SER A 46 -1.50 10.42 -6.88
N SER A 47 -1.01 11.16 -5.87
CA SER A 47 -1.20 12.61 -5.82
C SER A 47 0.12 13.27 -6.17
N GLY A 48 0.22 13.79 -7.40
CA GLY A 48 1.37 14.59 -7.84
C GLY A 48 1.42 15.91 -7.07
N SER A 49 2.63 16.38 -6.75
CA SER A 49 2.81 17.59 -5.96
C SER A 49 2.46 18.87 -6.75
N LYS A 50 1.61 19.71 -6.15
CA LYS A 50 1.48 21.13 -6.54
C LYS A 50 2.51 21.95 -5.75
N GLY A 51 3.78 22.00 -6.17
CA GLY A 51 4.73 23.04 -5.72
C GLY A 51 6.17 22.60 -5.39
N LEU A 52 7.09 23.58 -5.44
CA LEU A 52 8.53 23.45 -5.15
C LEU A 52 8.78 22.84 -3.76
N GLY A 53 9.01 21.52 -3.69
CA GLY A 53 9.48 20.83 -2.49
C GLY A 53 8.59 19.67 -1.98
N GLY A 54 7.49 19.33 -2.64
CA GLY A 54 6.69 18.15 -2.29
C GLY A 54 7.05 16.96 -3.17
N GLY A 55 7.58 15.87 -2.63
CA GLY A 55 7.68 14.60 -3.36
C GLY A 55 6.30 14.02 -3.67
N ASP A 56 6.20 13.20 -4.70
CA ASP A 56 4.98 12.48 -5.03
C ASP A 56 4.60 11.52 -3.90
N ARG A 57 3.30 11.40 -3.68
CA ARG A 57 2.74 10.46 -2.72
C ARG A 57 1.88 9.48 -3.50
N ILE A 58 2.17 8.20 -3.34
CA ILE A 58 1.37 7.13 -3.90
C ILE A 58 0.66 6.46 -2.73
N GLN A 59 -0.66 6.36 -2.79
CA GLN A 59 -1.46 5.65 -1.81
C GLN A 59 -1.95 4.34 -2.43
N ALA A 60 -1.66 3.22 -1.79
CA ALA A 60 -2.20 1.91 -2.14
C ALA A 60 -3.36 1.56 -1.20
N THR A 61 -4.51 1.19 -1.77
CA THR A 61 -5.65 0.63 -1.04
C THR A 61 -5.78 -0.84 -1.43
N MET A 62 -5.68 -1.73 -0.45
CA MET A 62 -5.80 -3.17 -0.63
C MET A 62 -7.11 -3.65 0.01
N VAL A 63 -7.88 -4.44 -0.73
CA VAL A 63 -9.08 -5.11 -0.26
C VAL A 63 -8.78 -6.59 -0.15
N PHE A 64 -8.99 -7.13 1.04
CA PHE A 64 -8.84 -8.54 1.35
C PHE A 64 -10.20 -9.18 1.61
N GLU A 65 -10.40 -10.40 1.11
CA GLU A 65 -11.57 -11.22 1.37
C GLU A 65 -11.23 -12.36 2.35
N SER A 66 -12.13 -12.65 3.27
CA SER A 66 -12.01 -13.80 4.18
C SER A 66 -12.23 -15.11 3.42
N LEU A 67 -11.34 -16.09 3.63
CA LEU A 67 -11.50 -17.46 3.11
C LEU A 67 -12.47 -18.34 3.94
N SER A 68 -13.15 -17.73 4.93
CA SER A 68 -14.22 -18.34 5.74
C SER A 68 -15.31 -19.01 4.92
#